data_AF-A0A849J1Y3-F1
#
_entry.id   AF-A0A849J1Y3-F1
#
_cell.length_a   1.000
_cell.length_b   1.000
_cell.length_c   1.000
_cell.angle_alpha   90.00
_cell.angle_beta   90.00
_cell.angle_gamma   90.00
#
_symmetry.space_group_name_H-M   'P 1'
#
loop_
_entity.id
_entity.type
_entity.pdbx_description
1 polymer ?
#
loop_
_entity_poly.entity_id
_entity_poly.type
_entity_poly.pdbx_seq_one_letter_code
_entity_poly.pdbx_strand_id
1 'polypeptide(L)'
;MATAKRQLVCPYGCRPARFELLGGAVFVDSSGSYLDHQDKLAAFRCASCGAVALDLASAAAAMARESRYAPDISITCPACGAVLLPPGDYEVGAEMECPECASVFSMEEGSPHLLGDFSADEDESEQP
;
A
#
# COMPACT_ATOMS: atom_id res chain seq x y z
N MET A 1 7.04 -14.04 -21.59
CA MET A 1 7.11 -13.50 -20.21
C MET A 1 7.65 -12.08 -20.31
N ALA A 2 6.89 -11.07 -19.90
CA ALA A 2 7.38 -9.69 -19.94
C ALA A 2 8.48 -9.49 -18.89
N THR A 3 9.67 -9.08 -19.32
CA THR A 3 10.75 -8.67 -18.41
C THR A 3 10.26 -7.45 -17.63
N ALA A 4 10.13 -7.57 -16.31
CA ALA A 4 9.80 -6.44 -15.46
C ALA A 4 10.89 -5.38 -15.62
N LYS A 5 10.53 -4.19 -16.09
CA LYS A 5 11.46 -3.09 -16.31
C LYS A 5 11.93 -2.58 -14.95
N ARG A 6 13.21 -2.77 -14.62
CA ARG A 6 13.83 -2.21 -13.40
C ARG A 6 14.18 -0.74 -13.58
N GLN A 7 13.99 0.05 -12.54
CA GLN A 7 14.39 1.46 -12.50
C GLN A 7 15.36 1.69 -11.35
N LEU A 8 16.63 1.34 -11.56
CA LEU A 8 17.68 1.41 -10.54
C LEU A 8 18.18 2.85 -10.34
N VAL A 9 18.23 3.29 -9.08
CA VAL A 9 18.73 4.61 -8.68
C VAL A 9 19.74 4.46 -7.55
N CYS A 10 20.85 5.20 -7.66
CA CYS A 10 21.79 5.35 -6.55
C CYS A 10 21.24 6.40 -5.58
N PRO A 11 21.07 6.10 -4.27
CA PRO A 11 20.55 7.05 -3.30
C PRO A 11 21.43 8.30 -3.14
N TYR A 12 22.72 8.21 -3.46
CA TYR A 12 23.65 9.33 -3.44
C TYR A 12 23.78 10.07 -4.80
N GLY A 13 22.98 9.70 -5.80
CA GLY A 13 22.95 10.41 -7.09
C GLY A 13 24.17 10.23 -8.00
N CYS A 14 25.02 9.23 -7.75
CA CYS A 14 26.23 8.98 -8.55
C CYS A 14 25.93 8.83 -10.05
N ARG A 15 26.76 9.44 -10.91
CA ARG A 15 26.72 9.31 -12.37
C ARG A 15 28.12 9.08 -12.97
N PRO A 16 28.25 8.32 -14.08
CA PRO A 16 27.19 7.55 -14.74
C PRO A 16 26.70 6.40 -13.85
N ALA A 17 25.41 6.06 -13.95
CA ALA A 17 24.78 5.08 -13.08
C ALA A 17 25.14 3.65 -13.53
N ARG A 18 26.27 3.13 -13.02
CA ARG A 18 26.70 1.73 -13.20
C ARG A 18 26.41 0.94 -11.93
N PHE A 19 25.77 -0.22 -12.09
CA PHE A 19 25.39 -1.09 -10.97
C PHE A 19 25.94 -2.50 -11.15
N GLU A 20 26.27 -3.13 -10.04
CA GLU A 20 26.73 -4.51 -9.94
C GLU A 20 25.65 -5.36 -9.27
N LEU A 21 25.46 -6.58 -9.78
CA LEU A 21 24.54 -7.57 -9.22
C LEU A 21 25.12 -8.12 -7.91
N LEU A 22 24.31 -8.21 -6.87
CA LEU A 22 24.66 -8.78 -5.57
C LEU A 22 23.68 -9.90 -5.20
N GLY A 23 24.21 -11.08 -4.88
CA GLY A 23 23.43 -12.18 -4.32
C GLY A 23 22.45 -12.86 -5.28
N GLY A 24 22.52 -12.58 -6.59
CA GLY A 24 21.76 -13.34 -7.59
C GLY A 24 22.32 -14.75 -7.75
N ALA A 25 21.44 -15.75 -7.79
CA ALA A 25 21.85 -17.13 -8.05
C ALA A 25 22.37 -17.25 -9.49
N VAL A 26 23.50 -17.94 -9.67
CA VAL A 26 24.09 -18.24 -10.98
C VAL A 26 24.03 -19.74 -11.20
N PHE A 27 23.52 -20.16 -12.35
CA PHE A 27 23.42 -21.54 -12.79
C PHE A 27 24.57 -21.85 -13.73
N VAL A 28 25.26 -22.95 -13.46
CA VAL A 28 26.35 -23.48 -14.28
C VAL A 28 26.10 -24.94 -14.61
N ASP A 29 26.69 -25.43 -15.68
CA ASP A 29 26.66 -26.86 -16.01
C ASP A 29 27.68 -27.67 -15.18
N SER A 30 27.78 -28.97 -15.45
CA SER A 30 28.74 -29.87 -14.78
C SER A 30 30.21 -29.54 -15.06
N SER A 31 30.50 -28.75 -16.10
CA SER A 31 31.85 -28.26 -16.42
C SER A 31 32.18 -26.91 -15.74
N GLY A 32 31.19 -26.29 -15.08
CA GLY A 32 31.30 -24.95 -14.52
C GLY A 32 31.04 -23.83 -15.54
N SER A 33 30.56 -24.15 -16.73
CA SER A 33 30.23 -23.15 -17.75
C SER A 33 28.94 -22.43 -17.37
N TYR A 34 28.94 -21.10 -17.52
CA TYR A 34 27.77 -20.26 -17.24
C TYR A 34 26.59 -20.66 -18.13
N LEU A 35 25.43 -20.90 -17.49
CA LEU A 35 24.18 -21.18 -18.18
C LEU A 35 23.22 -20.00 -18.05
N ASP A 36 22.95 -19.55 -16.82
CA ASP A 36 21.97 -18.51 -16.54
C ASP A 36 22.20 -17.85 -15.17
N HIS A 37 21.46 -16.79 -14.86
CA HIS A 37 21.36 -16.24 -13.52
C HIS A 37 19.94 -15.77 -13.20
N GLN A 38 19.54 -15.87 -11.92
CA GLN A 38 18.30 -15.30 -11.42
C GLN A 38 18.55 -13.93 -10.80
N ASP A 39 18.22 -12.90 -11.57
CA ASP A 39 18.34 -11.50 -11.15
C ASP A 39 17.14 -11.00 -10.33
N LYS A 40 15.99 -11.71 -10.35
CA LYS A 40 14.73 -11.28 -9.71
C LYS A 40 14.85 -11.10 -8.19
N LEU A 41 15.70 -11.89 -7.56
CA LEU A 41 15.97 -11.85 -6.12
C LEU A 41 17.29 -11.13 -5.79
N ALA A 42 18.00 -10.64 -6.81
CA ALA A 42 19.28 -9.99 -6.61
C ALA A 42 19.10 -8.56 -6.09
N ALA A 43 19.98 -8.17 -5.18
CA ALA A 43 20.21 -6.77 -4.88
C ALA A 43 21.13 -6.17 -5.96
N PHE A 44 21.11 -4.85 -6.09
CA PHE A 44 22.04 -4.12 -6.96
C PHE A 44 22.82 -3.14 -6.11
N ARG A 45 24.11 -2.95 -6.39
CA ARG A 45 24.98 -1.97 -5.72
C ARG A 45 25.59 -1.01 -6.73
N CYS A 46 25.64 0.26 -6.38
CA CYS A 46 26.32 1.29 -7.17
C CYS A 46 27.82 0.97 -7.24
N ALA A 47 28.35 0.87 -8.46
CA ALA A 47 29.76 0.58 -8.67
C ALA A 47 30.69 1.73 -8.24
N SER A 48 30.17 2.96 -8.11
CA SER A 48 30.96 4.13 -7.74
C SER A 48 31.11 4.32 -6.24
N CYS A 49 30.02 4.21 -5.48
CA CYS A 49 30.03 4.48 -4.03
C CYS A 49 29.75 3.25 -3.16
N GLY A 50 29.35 2.13 -3.76
CA GLY A 50 29.04 0.90 -3.02
C GLY A 50 27.66 0.87 -2.34
N ALA A 51 26.86 1.92 -2.45
CA ALA A 51 25.50 1.94 -1.90
C ALA A 51 24.57 0.93 -2.60
N VAL A 52 23.66 0.31 -1.85
CA VAL A 52 22.58 -0.50 -2.43
C VAL A 52 21.65 0.40 -3.25
N ALA A 53 21.34 -0.01 -4.48
CA ALA A 53 20.47 0.72 -5.37
C ALA A 53 19.00 0.52 -5.00
N LEU A 54 18.21 1.57 -5.22
CA LEU A 54 16.75 1.52 -5.09
C LEU A 54 16.14 1.16 -6.45
N ASP A 55 15.24 0.17 -6.50
CA ASP A 55 14.41 -0.10 -7.67
C ASP A 55 13.07 0.63 -7.53
N LEU A 56 12.95 1.79 -8.17
CA LEU A 56 11.75 2.62 -8.08
C LEU A 56 10.52 1.94 -8.69
N ALA A 57 10.70 1.06 -9.68
CA ALA A 57 9.59 0.31 -10.26
C ALA A 57 9.04 -0.71 -9.25
N SER A 58 9.92 -1.40 -8.53
CA SER A 58 9.53 -2.30 -7.45
C SER A 58 8.88 -1.56 -6.28
N ALA A 59 9.43 -0.41 -5.88
CA ALA A 59 8.86 0.42 -4.83
C ALA A 59 7.45 0.93 -5.20
N ALA A 60 7.26 1.45 -6.41
CA ALA A 60 5.95 1.88 -6.90
C ALA A 60 4.94 0.71 -6.94
N ALA A 61 5.37 -0.47 -7.38
CA ALA A 61 4.52 -1.66 -7.38
C ALA A 61 4.15 -2.14 -5.96
N ALA A 62 5.05 -2.00 -4.99
CA ALA A 62 4.76 -2.30 -3.59
C ALA A 62 3.76 -1.31 -3.00
N MET A 63 4.00 -0.01 -3.20
CA MET A 63 3.10 1.07 -2.77
C MET A 63 1.69 0.90 -3.36
N ALA A 64 1.58 0.55 -4.65
CA ALA A 64 0.29 0.32 -5.31
C ALA A 64 -0.47 -0.92 -4.78
N ARG A 65 0.23 -1.89 -4.17
CA ARG A 65 -0.39 -3.05 -3.52
C ARG A 65 -0.88 -2.69 -2.12
N GLU A 66 -0.12 -1.89 -1.40
CA GLU A 66 -0.46 -1.40 -0.05
C GLU A 66 -1.60 -0.38 -0.09
N SER A 67 -1.62 0.50 -1.11
CA SER A 67 -2.71 1.46 -1.34
C SER A 67 -4.04 0.83 -1.76
N ARG A 68 -4.12 -0.52 -1.85
CA ARG A 68 -5.41 -1.22 -1.86
C ARG A 68 -6.06 -1.27 -0.47
N TYR A 69 -5.44 -0.67 0.55
CA TYR A 69 -6.11 -0.25 1.76
C TYR A 69 -7.14 0.83 1.40
N ALA A 70 -8.34 0.38 1.02
CA ALA A 70 -9.53 1.18 1.23
C ALA A 70 -9.80 1.09 2.73
N PRO A 71 -9.76 2.19 3.51
CA PRO A 71 -10.39 2.14 4.81
C PRO A 71 -11.85 1.74 4.58
N ASP A 72 -12.28 0.61 5.15
CA ASP A 72 -13.66 0.09 5.04
C ASP A 72 -14.69 1.04 5.67
N ILE A 73 -14.23 2.13 6.29
CA ILE A 73 -15.02 3.13 6.96
C ILE A 73 -14.88 4.44 6.17
N SER A 74 -15.98 4.85 5.53
CA SER A 74 -16.13 6.17 4.93
C SER A 74 -17.23 6.94 5.66
N ILE A 75 -17.05 8.26 5.76
CA ILE A 75 -18.01 9.18 6.39
C ILE A 75 -18.61 10.02 5.28
N THR A 76 -19.94 10.13 5.23
CA THR A 76 -20.63 11.03 4.30
C THR A 76 -20.99 12.32 5.01
N CYS A 77 -20.57 13.47 4.49
CA CYS A 77 -20.99 14.76 5.02
C CYS A 77 -22.52 14.92 4.85
N PRO A 78 -23.30 15.16 5.92
CA PRO A 78 -24.75 15.29 5.83
C PRO A 78 -25.20 16.56 5.11
N ALA A 79 -24.34 17.58 5.03
CA ALA A 79 -24.67 18.87 4.42
C ALA A 79 -24.51 18.87 2.89
N CYS A 80 -23.42 18.29 2.36
CA CYS A 80 -23.10 18.34 0.93
C CYS A 80 -22.94 16.97 0.26
N GLY A 81 -22.98 15.87 1.01
CA GLY A 81 -22.82 14.51 0.50
C GLY A 81 -21.39 14.11 0.14
N ALA A 82 -20.39 14.93 0.50
CA ALA A 82 -18.98 14.58 0.27
C ALA A 82 -18.58 13.33 1.08
N VAL A 83 -17.90 12.39 0.42
CA VAL A 83 -17.35 11.19 1.08
C VAL A 83 -15.95 11.52 1.61
N LEU A 84 -15.79 11.35 2.92
CA LEU A 84 -14.61 11.72 3.70
C LEU A 84 -13.99 10.47 4.33
N LEU A 85 -12.69 10.55 4.59
CA LEU A 85 -11.97 9.57 5.38
C LEU A 85 -12.04 9.94 6.87
N PRO A 86 -12.25 8.97 7.78
CA PRO A 86 -12.21 9.25 9.21
C PRO A 86 -10.80 9.71 9.65
N PRO A 87 -10.69 10.62 10.63
CA PRO A 87 -9.40 10.93 11.26
C PRO A 87 -8.83 9.67 11.94
N GLY A 88 -7.49 9.59 12.02
CA GLY A 88 -6.80 8.39 12.50
C GLY A 88 -6.95 8.11 14.00
N ASP A 89 -7.30 9.14 14.77
CA ASP A 89 -7.58 9.15 16.19
C ASP A 89 -9.10 9.33 16.42
N TYR A 90 -9.80 8.21 16.56
CA TYR A 90 -11.23 8.21 16.84
C TYR A 90 -11.49 8.52 18.32
N GLU A 91 -12.31 9.53 18.59
CA GLU A 91 -12.99 9.70 19.87
C GLU A 91 -14.49 9.75 19.61
N VAL A 92 -15.26 8.95 20.36
CA VAL A 92 -16.72 8.93 20.25
C VAL A 92 -17.25 10.31 20.65
N GLY A 93 -18.03 10.94 19.77
CA GLY A 93 -18.56 12.29 19.96
C GLY A 93 -17.66 13.45 19.48
N ALA A 94 -16.58 13.17 18.75
CA ALA A 94 -15.77 14.22 18.13
C ALA A 94 -16.52 14.93 17.00
N GLU A 95 -16.49 16.26 17.01
CA GLU A 95 -16.97 17.12 15.92
C GLU A 95 -15.95 17.16 14.78
N MET A 96 -16.42 17.08 13.54
CA MET A 96 -15.58 17.17 12.34
C MET A 96 -16.09 18.27 11.40
N GLU A 97 -15.16 18.97 10.76
CA GLU A 97 -15.46 19.99 9.75
C GLU A 97 -15.28 19.40 8.34
N CYS A 98 -16.30 19.56 7.49
CA CYS A 98 -16.22 19.14 6.09
C CYS A 98 -15.28 20.07 5.32
N PRO A 99 -14.20 19.58 4.69
CA PRO A 99 -13.31 20.42 3.89
C PRO A 99 -13.97 20.97 2.61
N GLU A 100 -15.08 20.37 2.15
CA GLU A 100 -15.76 20.78 0.92
C GLU A 100 -16.77 21.91 1.17
N CYS A 101 -17.50 21.87 2.29
CA CYS A 101 -18.59 22.83 2.56
C CYS A 101 -18.49 23.56 3.90
N ALA A 102 -17.41 23.35 4.65
CA ALA A 102 -17.16 23.93 5.97
C ALA A 102 -18.27 23.66 7.02
N SER A 103 -19.13 22.65 6.78
CA SER A 103 -20.14 22.26 7.76
C SER A 103 -19.49 21.45 8.88
N VAL A 104 -19.81 21.80 10.12
CA VAL A 104 -19.41 21.05 11.32
C VAL A 104 -20.52 20.06 11.67
N PHE A 105 -20.18 18.80 11.86
CA PHE A 105 -21.12 17.72 12.19
C PHE A 105 -20.43 16.66 13.04
N SER A 106 -21.21 15.84 13.77
CA SER A 106 -20.65 14.71 14.51
C SER A 106 -20.34 13.54 13.57
N MET A 107 -19.34 12.73 13.91
CA MET A 107 -19.06 11.52 13.12
C MET A 107 -20.23 10.55 13.07
N GLU A 108 -21.05 10.44 14.12
CA GLU A 108 -22.25 9.59 14.18
C GLU A 108 -23.29 9.98 13.12
N GLU A 109 -23.49 11.29 12.91
CA GLU A 109 -24.38 11.80 11.86
C GLU A 109 -23.86 11.53 10.45
N GLY A 110 -22.54 11.47 10.28
CA GLY A 110 -21.91 11.20 8.99
C GLY A 110 -21.66 9.72 8.69
N SER A 111 -21.84 8.81 9.64
CA SER A 111 -21.47 7.40 9.53
C SER A 111 -22.68 6.45 9.70
N PRO A 112 -23.63 6.44 8.74
CA PRO A 112 -24.82 5.58 8.81
C PRO A 112 -24.52 4.06 8.83
N HIS A 113 -23.26 3.63 8.63
CA HIS A 113 -22.88 2.22 8.55
C HIS A 113 -21.99 1.71 9.69
N LEU A 114 -21.65 2.52 10.70
CA LEU A 114 -20.84 2.05 11.85
C LEU A 114 -21.67 1.39 12.96
N LEU A 115 -22.99 1.65 12.99
CA LEU A 115 -23.93 0.94 13.84
C LEU A 115 -24.49 -0.22 13.01
N GLY A 116 -23.96 -1.42 13.26
CA GLY A 116 -24.42 -2.64 12.60
C GLY A 116 -25.95 -2.73 12.65
N ASP A 117 -26.52 -3.06 11.49
CA ASP A 117 -27.90 -3.52 11.37
C ASP A 117 -28.05 -4.74 12.28
N PHE A 118 -28.55 -4.55 13.51
CA PHE A 118 -29.12 -5.64 14.27
C PHE A 118 -30.42 -5.99 13.56
N SER A 119 -30.30 -6.79 12.49
CA SER A 119 -31.40 -7.62 12.04
C SER A 119 -31.84 -8.42 13.27
N ALA A 120 -33.03 -8.10 13.79
CA ALA A 120 -33.65 -8.88 14.83
C ALA A 120 -33.92 -10.27 14.24
N ASP A 121 -33.04 -11.24 14.55
CA ASP A 121 -33.37 -12.64 14.44
C ASP A 121 -34.55 -12.90 15.40
N GLU A 122 -35.77 -12.92 14.85
CA GLU A 122 -36.94 -13.50 15.50
C GLU A 122 -36.73 -15.02 15.58
N ASP A 123 -35.91 -15.47 16.53
CA ASP A 123 -35.85 -16.87 16.95
C ASP A 123 -37.01 -17.11 17.93
N GLU A 124 -38.22 -17.29 17.40
CA GLU A 124 -39.34 -17.88 18.15
C GLU A 124 -39.15 -19.40 18.16
N SER A 125 -38.23 -19.87 19.01
CA SER A 125 -38.12 -21.27 19.43
C SER A 125 -38.59 -21.43 20.87
N GLU A 126 -39.87 -21.80 21.01
CA GLU A 126 -40.35 -22.91 21.84
C GLU A 126 -40.17 -22.88 23.39
N GLN A 127 -41.31 -23.10 24.08
CA GLN A 127 -41.55 -23.76 25.40
C GLN A 127 -41.72 -22.89 26.67
N PRO A 128 -42.53 -23.34 27.66
CA PRO A 128 -43.09 -24.70 27.88
C PRO A 128 -44.63 -24.81 27.95
#